data_AF-A0A800ARP3-F1
#
_entry.id   AF-A0A800ARP3-F1
#
_cell.length_a   1.000
_cell.length_b   1.000
_cell.length_c   1.000
_cell.angle_alpha   90.00
_cell.angle_beta   90.00
_cell.angle_gamma   90.00
#
_symmetry.space_group_name_H-M   'P 1'
#
loop_
_entity.id
_entity.type
_entity.pdbx_description
1 polymer ?
#
loop_
_entity_poly.entity_id
_entity_poly.type
_entity_poly.pdbx_seq_one_letter_code
_entity_poly.pdbx_strand_id
1 'polypeptide(L)'
;FLYFYKTILGVFIILSISLLLALIFLFMIIIKKYKFLIKGKQEPVETKRLLVFSSFVFLSSLSAIIFANIDKLMLGYFIQAEFVGYYTAIFSIISGLLGLFSLSIVVFPVFTQIHGKRLKRAFKKTFHYLAILIFPITIGLAYLFIPIIRILYSGAYTPPEHNFTLTITSVFLSFLFLEGIITSLYIYLFNAREKPKIPAITMIITTILNVLFNYLLISYLIQFRPGYGLIGASLATFVSRYIYLGSLLILGKNKLNVAPNKNSIIKPLISSIIMLTFLFIFDYLVPLNIFYGIIMVVSAVLIYILIMFLIRGIKKEDFELLKLFK
;
A
#
# COMPACT_ATOMS: atom_id res chain seq x y z
N PHE A 1 25.58 22.10 -8.19
CA PHE A 1 24.53 21.18 -7.70
C PHE A 1 23.56 21.86 -6.70
N LEU A 2 24.03 22.68 -5.75
CA LEU A 2 23.18 23.37 -4.75
C LEU A 2 22.54 24.71 -5.19
N TYR A 3 22.96 25.33 -6.31
CA TYR A 3 22.47 26.65 -6.71
C TYR A 3 21.11 26.63 -7.44
N PHE A 4 20.76 25.51 -8.09
CA PHE A 4 19.49 25.33 -8.82
C PHE A 4 18.30 24.95 -7.93
N TYR A 5 18.51 24.61 -6.65
CA TYR A 5 17.44 24.21 -5.74
C TYR A 5 16.61 25.38 -5.20
N LYS A 6 17.04 26.63 -5.42
CA LYS A 6 16.31 27.81 -4.92
C LYS A 6 15.04 28.12 -5.69
N THR A 7 14.87 27.58 -6.89
CA THR A 7 13.65 27.81 -7.69
C THR A 7 13.00 26.48 -8.06
N ILE A 8 11.67 26.43 -7.94
CA ILE A 8 10.83 25.31 -8.36
C ILE A 8 11.17 24.90 -9.81
N LEU A 9 11.45 25.89 -10.67
CA LEU A 9 11.89 25.68 -12.05
C LEU A 9 13.17 24.84 -12.14
N GLY A 10 14.17 25.09 -11.30
CA GLY A 10 15.42 24.33 -11.30
C GLY A 10 15.23 22.86 -10.96
N VAL A 11 14.29 22.55 -10.05
CA VAL A 11 13.91 21.16 -9.72
C VAL A 11 13.30 20.46 -10.95
N PHE A 12 12.38 21.12 -11.66
CA PHE A 12 11.77 20.55 -12.87
C PHE A 12 12.78 20.34 -14.01
N ILE A 13 13.72 21.28 -14.19
CA ILE A 13 14.78 21.16 -15.21
C ILE A 13 15.68 19.96 -14.89
N ILE A 14 16.15 19.83 -13.65
CA ILE A 14 17.01 18.72 -13.23
C ILE A 14 16.29 17.38 -13.39
N LEU A 15 15.03 17.28 -12.99
CA LEU A 15 14.22 16.07 -13.17
C LEU A 15 14.07 15.71 -14.65
N SER A 16 13.79 16.68 -15.51
CA SER A 16 13.63 16.47 -16.94
C SER A 16 14.93 15.97 -17.60
N ILE A 17 16.06 16.60 -17.25
CA ILE A 17 17.39 16.17 -17.72
C ILE A 17 17.71 14.76 -17.21
N SER A 18 17.42 14.45 -15.95
CA SER A 18 17.68 13.14 -15.35
C SER A 18 16.87 12.04 -16.05
N LEU A 19 15.59 12.29 -16.34
CA LEU A 19 14.73 11.35 -17.08
C LEU A 19 15.22 11.15 -18.52
N LEU A 20 15.65 12.22 -19.18
CA LEU A 20 16.22 12.14 -20.53
C LEU A 20 17.52 11.33 -20.57
N LEU A 21 18.41 11.54 -19.59
CA LEU A 21 19.63 10.76 -19.45
C LEU A 21 19.34 9.28 -19.19
N ALA A 22 18.37 8.97 -18.33
CA ALA A 22 17.95 7.60 -18.06
C ALA A 22 17.37 6.92 -19.32
N LEU A 23 16.56 7.65 -20.09
CA LEU A 23 16.01 7.17 -21.36
C LEU A 23 17.12 6.86 -22.38
N ILE A 24 18.08 7.78 -22.55
CA ILE A 24 19.22 7.59 -23.46
C ILE A 24 20.03 6.36 -23.02
N PHE A 25 20.32 6.24 -21.73
CA PHE A 25 21.06 5.10 -21.18
C PHE A 25 20.35 3.76 -21.43
N LEU A 26 19.04 3.69 -21.16
CA LEU A 26 18.23 2.50 -21.44
C LEU A 26 18.20 2.17 -22.94
N PHE A 27 18.04 3.18 -23.79
CA PHE A 27 18.04 3.02 -25.23
C PHE A 27 19.39 2.48 -25.74
N MET A 28 20.51 2.99 -25.20
CA MET A 28 21.84 2.48 -25.50
C MET A 28 22.01 1.00 -25.09
N ILE A 29 21.48 0.59 -23.93
CA ILE A 29 21.51 -0.81 -23.49
C ILE A 29 20.71 -1.70 -24.45
N ILE A 30 19.51 -1.27 -24.85
CA ILE A 30 18.65 -2.04 -25.77
C ILE A 30 19.37 -2.22 -27.11
N ILE A 31 19.92 -1.15 -27.69
CA ILE A 31 20.65 -1.23 -28.96
C ILE A 31 21.93 -2.06 -28.87
N LYS A 32 22.66 -2.00 -27.74
CA LYS A 32 23.94 -2.74 -27.63
C LYS A 32 23.72 -4.21 -27.30
N LYS A 33 22.85 -4.52 -26.35
CA LYS A 33 22.71 -5.86 -25.74
C LYS A 33 21.51 -6.65 -26.25
N TYR A 34 20.45 -5.98 -26.71
CA TYR A 34 19.19 -6.60 -27.12
C TYR A 34 18.81 -6.25 -28.55
N LYS A 35 19.78 -6.23 -29.47
CA LYS A 35 19.59 -5.92 -30.90
C LYS A 35 18.44 -6.70 -31.56
N PHE A 36 18.21 -7.93 -31.11
CA PHE A 36 17.14 -8.80 -31.62
C PHE A 36 15.72 -8.23 -31.39
N LEU A 37 15.54 -7.35 -30.40
CA LEU A 37 14.26 -6.67 -30.14
C LEU A 37 13.97 -5.58 -31.20
N ILE A 38 15.00 -5.02 -31.83
CA ILE A 38 14.88 -3.95 -32.84
C ILE A 38 14.96 -4.52 -34.25
N LYS A 39 15.87 -5.48 -34.46
CA LYS A 39 16.10 -6.16 -35.73
C LYS A 39 15.85 -7.66 -35.54
N GLY A 40 14.66 -8.12 -35.90
CA GLY A 40 14.25 -9.52 -35.78
C GLY A 40 13.05 -9.83 -36.68
N LYS A 41 12.72 -11.12 -36.83
CA LYS A 41 11.49 -11.53 -37.51
C LYS A 41 10.29 -11.06 -36.67
N GLN A 42 9.37 -10.33 -37.30
CA GLN A 42 8.10 -9.98 -36.68
C GLN A 42 7.18 -11.19 -36.76
N GLU A 43 6.79 -11.73 -35.61
CA GLU A 43 5.66 -12.65 -35.59
C GLU A 43 4.35 -11.85 -35.71
N PRO A 44 3.34 -12.37 -36.42
CA PRO A 44 2.03 -11.74 -36.46
C PRO A 44 1.46 -11.70 -35.04
N VAL A 45 1.38 -10.50 -34.46
CA VAL A 45 0.81 -10.28 -33.14
C VAL A 45 -0.65 -9.92 -33.28
N GLU A 46 -1.52 -10.43 -32.40
CA GLU A 46 -2.91 -10.00 -32.30
C GLU A 46 -3.02 -8.58 -31.72
N THR A 47 -2.72 -7.57 -32.54
CA THR A 47 -2.69 -6.15 -32.13
C THR A 47 -3.98 -5.72 -31.44
N LYS A 48 -5.13 -6.17 -31.93
CA LYS A 48 -6.44 -5.87 -31.32
C LYS A 48 -6.54 -6.39 -29.88
N ARG A 49 -6.09 -7.62 -29.62
CA ARG A 49 -6.11 -8.22 -28.28
C ARG A 49 -5.19 -7.46 -27.32
N LEU A 50 -3.99 -7.11 -27.78
CA LEU A 50 -3.05 -6.32 -26.99
C LEU A 50 -3.57 -4.92 -26.69
N LEU A 51 -4.16 -4.24 -27.67
CA LEU A 51 -4.74 -2.89 -27.46
C LEU A 51 -5.89 -2.93 -26.45
N VAL A 52 -6.74 -3.96 -26.50
CA VAL A 52 -7.83 -4.14 -25.52
C VAL A 52 -7.27 -4.45 -24.13
N PHE A 53 -6.25 -5.30 -24.02
CA PHE A 53 -5.59 -5.55 -22.73
C PHE A 53 -4.99 -4.25 -22.16
N SER A 54 -4.21 -3.53 -22.96
CA SER A 54 -3.54 -2.29 -22.57
C SER A 54 -4.51 -1.19 -22.22
N SER A 55 -5.65 -1.08 -22.90
CA SER A 55 -6.67 -0.06 -22.57
C SER A 55 -7.27 -0.30 -21.19
N PHE A 56 -7.53 -1.56 -20.78
CA PHE A 56 -7.99 -1.85 -19.43
C PHE A 56 -6.93 -1.56 -18.36
N VAL A 57 -5.67 -1.87 -18.63
CA VAL A 57 -4.57 -1.53 -17.72
C VAL A 57 -4.43 -0.01 -17.59
N PHE A 58 -4.53 0.72 -18.70
CA PHE A 58 -4.50 2.18 -18.72
C PHE A 58 -5.67 2.76 -17.91
N LEU A 59 -6.91 2.32 -18.16
CA LEU A 59 -8.10 2.78 -17.43
C LEU A 59 -8.01 2.49 -15.93
N SER A 60 -7.50 1.31 -15.55
CA SER A 60 -7.24 0.98 -14.14
C SER A 60 -6.23 1.94 -13.51
N SER A 61 -5.14 2.23 -14.22
CA SER A 61 -4.07 3.12 -13.74
C SER A 61 -4.56 4.56 -13.61
N LEU A 62 -5.28 5.07 -14.61
CA LEU A 62 -5.88 6.41 -14.57
C LEU A 62 -6.87 6.54 -13.41
N SER A 63 -7.73 5.53 -13.22
CA SER A 63 -8.69 5.51 -12.11
C SER A 63 -8.00 5.47 -10.75
N ALA A 64 -6.88 4.75 -10.64
CA ALA A 64 -6.06 4.71 -9.43
C ALA A 64 -5.42 6.08 -9.12
N ILE A 65 -4.95 6.80 -10.15
CA ILE A 65 -4.39 8.15 -9.99
C ILE A 65 -5.45 9.13 -9.50
N ILE A 66 -6.65 9.10 -10.09
CA ILE A 66 -7.78 9.92 -9.64
C ILE A 66 -8.11 9.58 -8.19
N PHE A 67 -8.28 8.30 -7.88
CA PHE A 67 -8.55 7.82 -6.52
C PHE A 67 -7.52 8.33 -5.51
N ALA A 68 -6.23 8.25 -5.83
CA ALA A 68 -5.16 8.62 -4.90
C ALA A 68 -5.09 10.13 -4.59
N ASN A 69 -5.76 10.97 -5.38
CA ASN A 69 -5.67 12.43 -5.26
C ASN A 69 -7.03 13.11 -4.99
N ILE A 70 -8.15 12.44 -5.26
CA ILE A 70 -9.47 13.05 -5.12
C ILE A 70 -9.76 13.51 -3.68
N ASP A 71 -9.37 12.72 -2.69
CA ASP A 71 -9.51 13.07 -1.27
C ASP A 71 -8.85 14.43 -0.96
N LYS A 72 -7.63 14.65 -1.47
CA LYS A 72 -6.86 15.87 -1.21
C LYS A 72 -7.50 17.08 -1.90
N LEU A 73 -8.00 16.89 -3.11
CA LEU A 73 -8.73 17.94 -3.84
C LEU A 73 -10.01 18.33 -3.10
N MET A 74 -10.77 17.36 -2.61
CA MET A 74 -12.01 17.61 -1.87
C MET A 74 -11.72 18.25 -0.51
N LEU A 75 -10.74 17.76 0.23
CA LEU A 75 -10.30 18.41 1.46
C LEU A 75 -9.87 19.87 1.22
N GLY A 76 -9.08 20.13 0.17
CA GLY A 76 -8.66 21.49 -0.19
C GLY A 76 -9.81 22.42 -0.60
N TYR A 77 -10.95 21.87 -1.01
CA TYR A 77 -12.17 22.62 -1.26
C TYR A 77 -12.97 22.89 0.02
N PHE A 78 -13.09 21.90 0.92
CA PHE A 78 -13.96 21.98 2.10
C PHE A 78 -13.30 22.60 3.34
N ILE A 79 -11.98 22.47 3.51
CA ILE A 79 -11.27 22.86 4.73
C ILE A 79 -9.97 23.59 4.42
N GLN A 80 -9.38 24.21 5.44
CA GLN A 80 -8.15 24.99 5.30
C GLN A 80 -6.96 24.11 4.82
N ALA A 81 -6.08 24.71 4.03
CA ALA A 81 -4.93 24.02 3.40
C ALA A 81 -3.99 23.34 4.41
N GLU A 82 -3.92 23.82 5.64
CA GLU A 82 -3.14 23.23 6.73
C GLU A 82 -3.54 21.77 6.99
N PHE A 83 -4.84 21.47 7.03
CA PHE A 83 -5.33 20.11 7.23
C PHE A 83 -4.97 19.19 6.06
N VAL A 84 -4.94 19.72 4.83
CA VAL A 84 -4.45 18.97 3.65
C VAL A 84 -2.97 18.62 3.81
N GLY A 85 -2.18 19.50 4.44
CA GLY A 85 -0.80 19.25 4.83
C GLY A 85 -0.67 18.07 5.80
N TYR A 86 -1.47 18.04 6.87
CA TYR A 86 -1.49 16.92 7.83
C TYR A 86 -1.88 15.60 7.18
N TYR A 87 -2.95 15.60 6.39
CA TYR A 87 -3.39 14.42 5.63
C TYR A 87 -2.29 13.90 4.69
N THR A 88 -1.63 14.81 3.98
CA THR A 88 -0.58 14.48 3.01
C THR A 88 0.67 13.95 3.70
N ALA A 89 1.03 14.44 4.89
CA ALA A 89 2.13 13.90 5.68
C ALA A 89 1.87 12.43 6.08
N ILE A 90 0.66 12.14 6.58
CA ILE A 90 0.24 10.78 6.92
C ILE A 90 0.31 9.87 5.69
N PHE A 91 -0.29 10.31 4.59
CA PHE A 91 -0.35 9.52 3.36
C PHE A 91 1.04 9.30 2.73
N SER A 92 1.96 10.26 2.85
CA SER A 92 3.33 10.15 2.33
C SER A 92 4.11 9.01 3.01
N ILE A 93 3.99 8.88 4.34
CA ILE A 93 4.64 7.79 5.09
C ILE A 93 4.09 6.43 4.62
N ILE A 94 2.77 6.30 4.52
CA ILE A 94 2.13 5.03 4.11
C ILE A 94 2.49 4.65 2.68
N SER A 95 2.45 5.61 1.76
CA SER A 95 2.80 5.39 0.35
C SER A 95 4.29 5.06 0.16
N GLY A 96 5.18 5.70 0.93
CA GLY A 96 6.59 5.34 1.00
C GLY A 96 6.80 3.89 1.44
N LEU A 97 6.12 3.46 2.50
CA LEU A 97 6.17 2.06 2.97
C LEU A 97 5.60 1.10 1.93
N LEU A 98 4.48 1.41 1.29
CA LEU A 98 3.93 0.59 0.20
C LEU A 98 4.94 0.40 -0.94
N GLY A 99 5.69 1.45 -1.29
CA GLY A 99 6.76 1.37 -2.28
C GLY A 99 7.88 0.42 -1.89
N LEU A 100 8.31 0.47 -0.62
CA LEU A 100 9.37 -0.40 -0.08
C LEU A 100 8.95 -1.86 0.01
N PHE A 101 7.69 -2.14 0.35
CA PHE A 101 7.17 -3.49 0.56
C PHE A 101 6.44 -4.07 -0.66
N SER A 102 6.60 -3.48 -1.86
CA SER A 102 5.99 -3.94 -3.11
C SER A 102 6.63 -5.23 -3.65
N LEU A 103 6.66 -6.29 -2.84
CA LEU A 103 7.18 -7.61 -3.19
C LEU A 103 6.26 -8.35 -4.17
N SER A 104 5.01 -7.91 -4.31
CA SER A 104 4.02 -8.54 -5.19
C SER A 104 4.43 -8.52 -6.67
N ILE A 105 5.24 -7.54 -7.10
CA ILE A 105 5.75 -7.47 -8.47
C ILE A 105 6.70 -8.63 -8.79
N VAL A 106 7.46 -9.11 -7.81
CA VAL A 106 8.43 -10.21 -7.96
C VAL A 106 7.72 -11.55 -8.20
N VAL A 107 6.47 -11.66 -7.73
CA VAL A 107 5.67 -12.89 -7.87
C VAL A 107 4.96 -12.96 -9.22
N PHE A 108 4.85 -11.84 -9.94
CA PHE A 108 4.15 -11.78 -11.22
C PHE A 108 4.67 -12.79 -12.27
N PRO A 109 5.99 -12.92 -12.54
CA PRO A 109 6.51 -13.90 -13.49
C PRO A 109 6.24 -15.35 -13.08
N VAL A 110 6.13 -15.61 -11.78
CA VAL A 110 5.80 -16.95 -11.28
C VAL A 110 4.35 -17.29 -11.60
N PHE A 111 3.43 -16.34 -11.42
CA PHE A 111 2.00 -16.56 -11.68
C PHE A 111 1.64 -16.72 -13.15
N THR A 112 2.44 -16.19 -14.08
CA THR A 112 2.22 -16.39 -15.53
C THR A 112 2.59 -17.81 -15.95
N GLN A 113 3.57 -18.44 -15.30
CA GLN A 113 4.11 -19.75 -15.69
C GLN A 113 3.39 -20.95 -15.04
N ILE A 114 2.64 -20.73 -13.95
CA ILE A 114 2.02 -21.82 -13.17
C ILE A 114 0.49 -21.80 -13.23
N HIS A 115 -0.10 -23.00 -13.21
CA HIS A 115 -1.53 -23.21 -13.37
C HIS A 115 -2.11 -24.15 -12.30
N GLY A 116 -3.44 -24.17 -12.18
CA GLY A 116 -4.17 -25.13 -11.37
C GLY A 116 -3.70 -25.21 -9.91
N LYS A 117 -3.38 -26.43 -9.45
CA LYS A 117 -2.95 -26.68 -8.06
C LYS A 117 -1.64 -25.95 -7.69
N ARG A 118 -0.70 -25.83 -8.64
CA ARG A 118 0.57 -25.12 -8.41
C ARG A 118 0.35 -23.64 -8.15
N LEU A 119 -0.52 -23.00 -8.95
CA LEU A 119 -0.93 -21.59 -8.75
C LEU A 119 -1.55 -21.36 -7.36
N LYS A 120 -2.50 -22.22 -6.97
CA LYS A 120 -3.13 -22.12 -5.64
C LYS A 120 -2.11 -22.24 -4.51
N ARG A 121 -1.16 -23.17 -4.62
CA ARG A 121 -0.11 -23.37 -3.61
C ARG A 121 0.83 -22.18 -3.54
N ALA A 122 1.30 -21.67 -4.67
CA ALA A 122 2.15 -20.49 -4.74
C ALA A 122 1.42 -19.27 -4.15
N PHE A 123 0.19 -19.00 -4.58
CA PHE A 123 -0.61 -17.90 -4.05
C PHE A 123 -0.78 -17.99 -2.53
N LYS A 124 -1.16 -19.15 -1.99
CA LYS A 124 -1.33 -19.33 -0.54
C LYS A 124 -0.02 -19.10 0.22
N LYS A 125 1.10 -19.57 -0.31
CA LYS A 125 2.43 -19.39 0.30
C LYS A 125 2.86 -17.92 0.26
N THR A 126 2.73 -17.26 -0.88
CA THR A 126 2.99 -15.82 -1.02
C THR A 126 2.12 -14.99 -0.09
N PHE A 127 0.81 -15.23 -0.09
CA PHE A 127 -0.12 -14.53 0.80
C PHE A 127 0.26 -14.74 2.26
N HIS A 128 0.63 -15.96 2.65
CA HIS A 128 1.01 -16.27 4.02
C HIS A 128 2.21 -15.45 4.51
N TYR A 129 3.28 -15.38 3.73
CA TYR A 129 4.46 -14.61 4.11
C TYR A 129 4.20 -13.10 4.09
N LEU A 130 3.42 -12.60 3.13
CA LEU A 130 2.99 -11.21 3.15
C LEU A 130 2.17 -10.92 4.41
N ALA A 131 1.23 -11.79 4.78
CA ALA A 131 0.40 -11.62 5.97
C ALA A 131 1.20 -11.62 7.28
N ILE A 132 2.27 -12.41 7.39
CA ILE A 132 3.19 -12.39 8.54
C ILE A 132 3.83 -11.00 8.71
N LEU A 133 4.11 -10.29 7.61
CA LEU A 133 4.75 -8.98 7.68
C LEU A 133 3.73 -7.84 7.81
N ILE A 134 2.69 -7.83 6.99
CA ILE A 134 1.82 -6.64 6.86
C ILE A 134 0.90 -6.41 8.06
N PHE A 135 0.43 -7.46 8.74
CA PHE A 135 -0.45 -7.33 9.90
C PHE A 135 0.21 -6.59 11.08
N PRO A 136 1.38 -7.03 11.59
CA PRO A 136 2.04 -6.31 12.68
C PRO A 136 2.48 -4.92 12.26
N ILE A 137 2.95 -4.72 11.01
CA ILE A 137 3.34 -3.39 10.52
C ILE A 137 2.13 -2.44 10.52
N THR A 138 0.99 -2.85 9.97
CA THR A 138 -0.22 -1.99 9.95
C THR A 138 -0.69 -1.63 11.36
N ILE A 139 -0.73 -2.59 12.28
CA ILE A 139 -1.18 -2.35 13.66
C ILE A 139 -0.17 -1.48 14.42
N GLY A 140 1.13 -1.75 14.26
CA GLY A 140 2.19 -0.94 14.86
C GLY A 140 2.19 0.49 14.32
N LEU A 141 1.99 0.68 13.01
CA LEU A 141 1.84 1.99 12.39
C LEU A 141 0.63 2.74 12.95
N ALA A 142 -0.54 2.08 13.03
CA ALA A 142 -1.75 2.70 13.56
C ALA A 142 -1.57 3.19 15.00
N TYR A 143 -0.81 2.46 15.82
CA TYR A 143 -0.49 2.84 17.20
C TYR A 143 0.56 3.97 17.28
N LEU A 144 1.65 3.84 16.53
CA LEU A 144 2.84 4.70 16.65
C LEU A 144 2.82 5.92 15.72
N PHE A 145 1.74 6.13 14.97
CA PHE A 145 1.75 7.08 13.87
C PHE A 145 2.06 8.52 14.29
N ILE A 146 1.44 8.99 15.39
CA ILE A 146 1.65 10.36 15.89
C ILE A 146 3.10 10.58 16.33
N PRO A 147 3.73 9.70 17.15
CA PRO A 147 5.16 9.74 17.40
C PRO A 147 6.02 9.76 16.12
N ILE A 148 5.68 8.94 15.12
CA ILE A 148 6.42 8.88 13.86
C ILE A 148 6.35 10.22 13.11
N ILE A 149 5.17 10.83 12.98
CA ILE A 149 5.03 12.16 12.35
C ILE A 149 5.85 13.19 13.12
N ARG A 150 5.76 13.21 14.45
CA ARG A 150 6.47 14.20 15.26
C ARG A 150 7.98 14.13 15.05
N ILE A 151 8.53 12.93 14.88
CA ILE A 151 9.96 12.73 14.60
C ILE A 151 10.33 13.16 13.15
N LEU A 152 9.51 12.80 12.16
CA LEU A 152 9.84 13.02 10.75
C LEU A 152 9.52 14.42 10.23
N TYR A 153 8.43 15.01 10.71
CA TYR A 153 7.86 16.27 10.21
C TYR A 153 7.87 17.40 11.25
N SER A 154 8.33 17.15 12.47
CA SER A 154 8.27 18.03 13.66
C SER A 154 6.91 18.12 14.34
N GLY A 155 6.88 18.73 15.53
CA GLY A 155 5.66 18.96 16.32
C GLY A 155 4.61 19.83 15.63
N ALA A 156 5.00 20.62 14.61
CA ALA A 156 4.07 21.43 13.83
C ALA A 156 3.04 20.60 13.06
N TYR A 157 3.33 19.31 12.79
CA TYR A 157 2.40 18.39 12.14
C TYR A 157 1.55 17.56 13.13
N THR A 158 1.74 17.78 14.44
CA THR A 158 0.97 17.14 15.50
C THR A 158 0.48 18.15 16.55
N PRO A 159 -0.25 19.21 16.16
CA PRO A 159 -0.78 20.18 17.10
C PRO A 159 -1.71 19.52 18.14
N PRO A 160 -1.54 19.80 19.45
CA PRO A 160 -2.33 19.19 20.51
C PRO A 160 -3.84 19.34 20.32
N GLU A 161 -4.30 20.47 19.80
CA GLU A 161 -5.70 20.79 19.53
C GLU A 161 -6.36 19.88 18.48
N HIS A 162 -5.57 19.16 17.66
CA HIS A 162 -6.05 18.24 16.64
C HIS A 162 -5.62 16.80 16.89
N ASN A 163 -5.06 16.48 18.06
CA ASN A 163 -4.50 15.16 18.35
C ASN A 163 -5.52 14.03 18.15
N PHE A 164 -6.76 14.22 18.58
CA PHE A 164 -7.84 13.23 18.38
C PHE A 164 -8.10 12.98 16.88
N THR A 165 -8.31 14.06 16.12
CA THR A 165 -8.56 14.00 14.68
C THR A 165 -7.42 13.30 13.95
N LEU A 166 -6.18 13.72 14.22
CA LEU A 166 -5.00 13.15 13.58
C LEU A 166 -4.83 11.68 13.94
N THR A 167 -5.08 11.29 15.19
CA THR A 167 -5.00 9.89 15.62
C THR A 167 -5.99 9.02 14.84
N ILE A 168 -7.26 9.41 14.77
CA ILE A 168 -8.29 8.65 14.04
C ILE A 168 -7.98 8.59 12.53
N THR A 169 -7.58 9.72 11.94
CA THR A 169 -7.16 9.78 10.53
C THR A 169 -5.97 8.85 10.26
N SER A 170 -4.94 8.89 11.12
CA SER A 170 -3.76 8.03 11.02
C SER A 170 -4.11 6.55 11.15
N VAL A 171 -5.06 6.18 12.02
CA VAL A 171 -5.53 4.79 12.13
C VAL A 171 -6.14 4.34 10.80
N PHE A 172 -7.15 5.04 10.27
CA PHE A 172 -7.79 4.64 9.00
C PHE A 172 -6.79 4.55 7.85
N LEU A 173 -5.89 5.53 7.72
CA LEU A 173 -4.90 5.53 6.66
C LEU A 173 -3.84 4.43 6.84
N SER A 174 -3.44 4.08 8.08
CA SER A 174 -2.49 2.98 8.33
C SER A 174 -2.99 1.63 7.81
N PHE A 175 -4.31 1.39 7.85
CA PHE A 175 -4.93 0.19 7.30
C PHE A 175 -4.89 0.12 5.76
N LEU A 176 -4.57 1.22 5.07
CA LEU A 176 -4.30 1.20 3.62
C LEU A 176 -2.98 0.50 3.29
N PHE A 177 -2.05 0.38 4.23
CA PHE A 177 -0.82 -0.41 4.03
C PHE A 177 -1.15 -1.90 3.83
N LEU A 178 -1.92 -2.49 4.75
CA LEU A 178 -2.36 -3.88 4.66
C LEU A 178 -3.17 -4.12 3.38
N GLU A 179 -4.15 -3.26 3.13
CA GLU A 179 -5.01 -3.38 1.97
C GLU A 179 -4.21 -3.22 0.67
N GLY A 180 -3.30 -2.24 0.57
CA GLY A 180 -2.50 -1.98 -0.61
C GLY A 180 -1.61 -3.14 -1.03
N ILE A 181 -0.97 -3.83 -0.08
CA ILE A 181 -0.14 -5.00 -0.37
C ILE A 181 -0.99 -6.17 -0.88
N ILE A 182 -2.13 -6.46 -0.24
CA ILE A 182 -3.00 -7.57 -0.64
C ILE A 182 -3.65 -7.27 -1.99
N THR A 183 -4.19 -6.06 -2.18
CA THR A 183 -4.79 -5.63 -3.44
C THR A 183 -3.80 -5.73 -4.59
N SER A 184 -2.55 -5.29 -4.39
CA SER A 184 -1.48 -5.45 -5.38
C SER A 184 -1.27 -6.90 -5.78
N LEU A 185 -1.22 -7.83 -4.82
CA LEU A 185 -1.09 -9.27 -5.10
C LEU A 185 -2.22 -9.78 -6.02
N TYR A 186 -3.46 -9.36 -5.79
CA TYR A 186 -4.60 -9.74 -6.62
C TYR A 186 -4.57 -9.09 -8.00
N ILE A 187 -4.17 -7.83 -8.12
CA ILE A 187 -4.01 -7.15 -9.41
C ILE A 187 -2.98 -7.91 -10.26
N TYR A 188 -1.80 -8.23 -9.71
CA TYR A 188 -0.79 -9.01 -10.42
C TYR A 188 -1.29 -10.40 -10.79
N LEU A 189 -2.04 -11.06 -9.91
CA LEU A 189 -2.65 -12.35 -10.18
C LEU A 189 -3.65 -12.28 -11.35
N PHE A 190 -4.55 -11.31 -11.38
CA PHE A 190 -5.50 -11.16 -12.50
C PHE A 190 -4.80 -10.82 -13.81
N ASN A 191 -3.81 -9.93 -13.77
CA ASN A 191 -3.02 -9.57 -14.95
C ASN A 191 -2.25 -10.78 -15.49
N ALA A 192 -1.65 -11.59 -14.63
CA ALA A 192 -0.93 -12.81 -15.01
C ALA A 192 -1.84 -13.87 -15.64
N ARG A 193 -3.16 -13.74 -15.45
CA ARG A 193 -4.19 -14.62 -16.02
C ARG A 193 -4.96 -13.97 -17.17
N GLU A 194 -4.43 -12.90 -17.75
CA GLU A 194 -5.02 -12.15 -18.86
C GLU A 194 -6.43 -11.61 -18.55
N LYS A 195 -6.69 -11.24 -17.28
CA LYS A 195 -7.97 -10.68 -16.83
C LYS A 195 -7.83 -9.25 -16.28
N PRO A 196 -7.15 -8.30 -16.95
CA PRO A 196 -6.99 -6.92 -16.46
C PRO A 196 -8.31 -6.16 -16.37
N LYS A 197 -9.34 -6.61 -17.12
CA LYS A 197 -10.70 -6.04 -17.08
C LYS A 197 -11.30 -6.08 -15.67
N ILE A 198 -10.99 -7.11 -14.87
CA ILE A 198 -11.52 -7.26 -13.50
C ILE A 198 -11.02 -6.13 -12.58
N PRO A 199 -9.70 -5.95 -12.35
CA PRO A 199 -9.21 -4.85 -11.53
C PRO A 199 -9.55 -3.48 -12.12
N ALA A 200 -9.60 -3.33 -13.44
CA ALA A 200 -9.99 -2.06 -14.07
C ALA A 200 -11.42 -1.63 -13.73
N ILE A 201 -12.41 -2.49 -13.97
CA ILE A 201 -13.82 -2.15 -13.72
C ILE A 201 -14.08 -1.97 -12.23
N THR A 202 -13.52 -2.85 -11.39
CA THR A 202 -13.71 -2.75 -9.94
C THR A 202 -13.05 -1.49 -9.38
N MET A 203 -11.90 -1.06 -9.91
CA MET A 203 -11.29 0.23 -9.55
C MET A 203 -12.19 1.41 -9.96
N ILE A 204 -12.70 1.44 -11.20
CA ILE A 204 -13.59 2.53 -11.66
C ILE A 204 -14.81 2.68 -10.74
N ILE A 205 -15.50 1.57 -10.45
CA ILE A 205 -16.66 1.57 -9.55
C ILE A 205 -16.26 2.08 -8.16
N THR A 206 -15.11 1.63 -7.65
CA THR A 206 -14.62 2.05 -6.34
C THR A 206 -14.25 3.53 -6.31
N THR A 207 -13.64 4.08 -7.37
CA THR A 207 -13.33 5.51 -7.48
C THR A 207 -14.61 6.34 -7.44
N ILE A 208 -15.67 5.92 -8.14
CA ILE A 208 -16.96 6.62 -8.09
C ILE A 208 -17.54 6.59 -6.67
N LEU A 209 -17.52 5.43 -6.01
CA LEU A 209 -17.98 5.30 -4.61
C LEU A 209 -17.13 6.15 -3.66
N ASN A 210 -15.83 6.24 -3.87
CA ASN A 210 -14.94 7.03 -3.05
C ASN A 210 -15.20 8.54 -3.19
N VAL A 211 -15.46 9.04 -4.41
CA VAL A 211 -15.87 10.43 -4.61
C VAL A 211 -17.18 10.72 -3.86
N LEU A 212 -18.15 9.81 -3.96
CA LEU A 212 -19.43 9.92 -3.25
C LEU A 212 -19.25 9.92 -1.74
N PHE A 213 -18.49 8.96 -1.19
CA PHE A 213 -18.25 8.86 0.25
C PHE A 213 -17.44 10.03 0.78
N ASN A 214 -16.43 10.51 0.05
CA ASN A 214 -15.71 11.73 0.42
C ASN A 214 -16.67 12.91 0.52
N TYR A 215 -17.51 13.12 -0.51
CA TYR A 215 -18.46 14.23 -0.50
C TYR A 215 -19.39 14.16 0.72
N LEU A 216 -20.01 13.00 0.96
CA LEU A 216 -20.96 12.80 2.05
C LEU A 216 -20.28 12.91 3.43
N LEU A 217 -19.18 12.19 3.66
CA LEU A 217 -18.55 12.11 4.97
C LEU A 217 -17.80 13.39 5.34
N ILE A 218 -17.11 14.04 4.39
CA ILE A 218 -16.45 15.33 4.65
C ILE A 218 -17.53 16.39 4.95
N SER A 219 -18.52 16.55 4.06
CA SER A 219 -19.56 17.58 4.22
C SER A 219 -20.38 17.42 5.49
N TYR A 220 -20.60 16.17 5.95
CA TYR A 220 -21.27 15.90 7.21
C TYR A 220 -20.39 16.23 8.43
N LEU A 221 -19.14 15.77 8.43
CA LEU A 221 -18.28 15.87 9.61
C LEU A 221 -17.74 17.29 9.87
N ILE A 222 -17.54 18.10 8.83
CA ILE A 222 -17.09 19.50 8.99
C ILE A 222 -18.10 20.36 9.76
N GLN A 223 -19.38 19.97 9.80
CA GLN A 223 -20.42 20.69 10.54
C GLN A 223 -20.18 20.65 12.06
N PHE A 224 -19.48 19.63 12.55
CA PHE A 224 -19.12 19.52 13.97
C PHE A 224 -17.83 20.27 14.27
N ARG A 225 -16.78 20.02 13.49
CA ARG A 225 -15.48 20.72 13.56
C ARG A 225 -14.79 20.67 12.19
N PRO A 226 -14.14 21.76 11.73
CA PRO A 226 -13.43 21.78 10.45
C PRO A 226 -12.43 20.62 10.30
N GLY A 227 -11.64 20.33 11.35
CA GLY A 227 -10.68 19.24 11.32
C GLY A 227 -11.28 17.84 11.11
N TYR A 228 -12.56 17.62 11.47
CA TYR A 228 -13.19 16.32 11.28
C TYR A 228 -13.40 15.94 9.81
N GLY A 229 -13.24 16.90 8.87
CA GLY A 229 -13.11 16.60 7.45
C GLY A 229 -12.01 15.56 7.17
N LEU A 230 -10.91 15.56 7.93
CA LEU A 230 -9.85 14.56 7.82
C LEU A 230 -10.31 13.14 8.17
N ILE A 231 -11.15 13.01 9.20
CA ILE A 231 -11.75 11.72 9.57
C ILE A 231 -12.68 11.26 8.44
N GLY A 232 -13.48 12.19 7.89
CA GLY A 232 -14.38 11.89 6.78
C GLY A 232 -13.66 11.38 5.54
N ALA A 233 -12.61 12.07 5.11
CA ALA A 233 -11.81 11.65 3.96
C ALA A 233 -11.11 10.31 4.20
N SER A 234 -10.43 10.15 5.34
CA SER A 234 -9.73 8.89 5.65
C SER A 234 -10.67 7.69 5.79
N LEU A 235 -11.87 7.89 6.37
CA LEU A 235 -12.90 6.86 6.46
C LEU A 235 -13.49 6.52 5.07
N ALA A 236 -13.79 7.53 4.24
CA ALA A 236 -14.25 7.32 2.87
C ALA A 236 -13.26 6.46 2.08
N THR A 237 -11.98 6.80 2.17
CA THR A 237 -10.89 6.10 1.51
C THR A 237 -10.70 4.70 2.06
N PHE A 238 -10.71 4.53 3.38
CA PHE A 238 -10.68 3.21 4.02
C PHE A 238 -11.82 2.31 3.52
N VAL A 239 -13.08 2.77 3.62
CA VAL A 239 -14.24 1.95 3.23
C VAL A 239 -14.18 1.59 1.75
N SER A 240 -13.93 2.57 0.87
CA SER A 240 -13.83 2.31 -0.57
C SER A 240 -12.70 1.34 -0.91
N ARG A 241 -11.51 1.50 -0.33
CA ARG A 241 -10.37 0.59 -0.57
C ARG A 241 -10.66 -0.84 -0.12
N TYR A 242 -11.35 -1.01 1.02
CA TYR A 242 -11.75 -2.34 1.50
C TYR A 242 -12.90 -2.95 0.68
N ILE A 243 -13.79 -2.15 0.08
CA ILE A 243 -14.76 -2.62 -0.93
C ILE A 243 -14.04 -3.13 -2.18
N TYR A 244 -13.02 -2.40 -2.66
CA TYR A 244 -12.21 -2.83 -3.80
C TYR A 244 -11.49 -4.15 -3.52
N LEU A 245 -10.79 -4.24 -2.39
CA LEU A 245 -10.15 -5.47 -1.94
C LEU A 245 -11.17 -6.62 -1.85
N GLY A 246 -12.30 -6.41 -1.16
CA GLY A 246 -13.36 -7.41 -1.02
C GLY A 246 -13.86 -7.93 -2.38
N SER A 247 -14.05 -7.03 -3.35
CA SER A 247 -14.45 -7.37 -4.71
C SER A 247 -13.41 -8.27 -5.39
N LEU A 248 -12.12 -7.94 -5.27
CA LEU A 248 -11.03 -8.76 -5.82
C LEU A 248 -10.89 -10.12 -5.12
N LEU A 249 -11.10 -10.19 -3.80
CA LEU A 249 -11.10 -11.45 -3.05
C LEU A 249 -12.20 -12.40 -3.55
N ILE A 250 -13.43 -11.88 -3.66
CA ILE A 250 -14.61 -12.64 -4.12
C ILE A 250 -14.40 -13.10 -5.57
N LEU A 251 -14.01 -12.18 -6.45
CA LEU A 251 -13.78 -12.51 -7.86
C LEU A 251 -12.58 -13.42 -8.05
N GLY A 252 -11.54 -13.33 -7.22
CA GLY A 252 -10.39 -14.22 -7.27
C GLY A 252 -10.80 -15.66 -6.91
N LYS A 253 -11.60 -15.82 -5.87
CA LYS A 253 -12.18 -17.12 -5.51
C LYS A 253 -13.05 -17.67 -6.64
N ASN A 254 -13.94 -16.87 -7.19
CA ASN A 254 -14.93 -17.34 -8.18
C ASN A 254 -14.33 -17.57 -9.57
N LYS A 255 -13.42 -16.72 -10.03
CA LYS A 255 -12.88 -16.74 -11.41
C LYS A 255 -11.54 -17.44 -11.54
N LEU A 256 -10.78 -17.59 -10.45
CA LEU A 256 -9.45 -18.21 -10.45
C LEU A 256 -9.32 -19.36 -9.43
N ASN A 257 -10.33 -19.59 -8.58
CA ASN A 257 -10.34 -20.64 -7.57
C ASN A 257 -9.13 -20.52 -6.60
N VAL A 258 -8.74 -19.28 -6.31
CA VAL A 258 -7.66 -18.90 -5.38
C VAL A 258 -8.26 -18.15 -4.20
N ALA A 259 -7.88 -18.56 -3.00
CA ALA A 259 -8.27 -17.89 -1.76
C ALA A 259 -7.15 -18.09 -0.72
N PRO A 260 -6.94 -17.10 0.16
CA PRO A 260 -5.98 -17.22 1.24
C PRO A 260 -6.39 -18.34 2.20
N ASN A 261 -5.42 -18.90 2.91
CA ASN A 261 -5.72 -19.81 4.00
C ASN A 261 -6.21 -19.00 5.20
N LYS A 262 -7.26 -19.47 5.89
CA LYS A 262 -7.79 -18.83 7.11
C LYS A 262 -6.67 -18.63 8.15
N ASN A 263 -5.81 -19.63 8.32
CA ASN A 263 -4.69 -19.58 9.27
C ASN A 263 -3.64 -18.53 8.91
N SER A 264 -3.52 -18.18 7.63
CA SER A 264 -2.62 -17.12 7.18
C SER A 264 -3.14 -15.72 7.53
N ILE A 265 -4.39 -15.59 7.96
CA ILE A 265 -5.00 -14.32 8.39
C ILE A 265 -5.15 -14.31 9.91
N ILE A 266 -5.78 -15.35 10.46
CA ILE A 266 -6.13 -15.42 11.89
C ILE A 266 -4.87 -15.41 12.77
N LYS A 267 -3.83 -16.15 12.41
CA LYS A 267 -2.62 -16.26 13.25
C LYS A 267 -1.83 -14.95 13.30
N PRO A 268 -1.51 -14.28 12.17
CA PRO A 268 -0.93 -12.95 12.21
C PRO A 268 -1.81 -11.95 12.96
N LEU A 269 -3.12 -11.96 12.73
CA LEU A 269 -4.04 -11.04 13.39
C LEU A 269 -4.02 -11.20 14.93
N ILE A 270 -4.17 -12.42 15.45
CA ILE A 270 -4.12 -12.69 16.89
C ILE A 270 -2.78 -12.24 17.47
N SER A 271 -1.67 -12.57 16.80
CA SER A 271 -0.33 -12.20 17.26
C SER A 271 -0.14 -10.68 17.28
N SER A 272 -0.68 -9.97 16.28
CA SER A 272 -0.62 -8.51 16.22
C SER A 272 -1.56 -7.84 17.24
N ILE A 273 -2.69 -8.46 17.59
CA ILE A 273 -3.55 -7.97 18.69
C ILE A 273 -2.83 -8.12 20.03
N ILE A 274 -2.18 -9.26 20.29
CA ILE A 274 -1.39 -9.46 21.52
C ILE A 274 -0.23 -8.45 21.58
N MET A 275 0.45 -8.23 20.45
CA MET A 275 1.46 -7.19 20.32
C MET A 275 0.91 -5.79 20.62
N LEU A 276 -0.29 -5.47 20.12
CA LEU A 276 -0.96 -4.20 20.38
C LEU A 276 -1.29 -4.02 21.86
N THR A 277 -1.81 -5.06 22.52
CA THR A 277 -2.05 -5.06 23.97
C THR A 277 -0.76 -4.77 24.73
N PHE A 278 0.37 -5.38 24.33
CA PHE A 278 1.67 -5.06 24.92
C PHE A 278 2.06 -3.58 24.72
N LEU A 279 1.86 -3.02 23.52
CA LEU A 279 2.16 -1.60 23.27
C LEU A 279 1.40 -0.68 24.23
N PHE A 280 0.09 -0.89 24.41
CA PHE A 280 -0.72 -0.14 25.36
C PHE A 280 -0.24 -0.28 26.81
N ILE A 281 0.12 -1.50 27.24
CA ILE A 281 0.61 -1.75 28.59
C ILE A 281 1.97 -1.07 28.82
N PHE A 282 2.88 -1.17 27.84
CA PHE A 282 4.21 -0.58 27.95
C PHE A 282 4.14 0.95 28.04
N ASP A 283 3.36 1.57 27.17
CA ASP A 283 3.15 3.03 27.14
C ASP A 283 2.50 3.55 28.43
N TYR A 284 1.59 2.77 29.04
CA TYR A 284 0.99 3.12 30.33
C TYR A 284 1.98 3.04 31.50
N LEU A 285 2.90 2.06 31.48
CA LEU A 285 3.81 1.79 32.61
C LEU A 285 5.15 2.54 32.52
N VAL A 286 5.61 2.89 31.32
CA VAL A 286 6.96 3.42 31.08
C VAL A 286 6.86 4.81 30.47
N PRO A 287 7.44 5.86 31.10
CA PRO A 287 7.44 7.20 30.52
C PRO A 287 8.22 7.20 29.20
N LEU A 288 7.52 7.48 28.11
CA LEU A 288 8.10 7.41 26.78
C LEU A 288 9.09 8.57 26.53
N ASN A 289 10.35 8.20 26.32
CA ASN A 289 11.33 8.99 25.59
C ASN A 289 11.78 8.21 24.35
N ILE A 290 12.66 8.79 23.52
CA ILE A 290 13.13 8.14 22.27
C ILE A 290 13.75 6.77 22.56
N PHE A 291 14.53 6.65 23.64
CA PHE A 291 15.21 5.40 24.01
C PHE A 291 14.20 4.30 24.42
N TYR A 292 13.27 4.61 25.32
CA TYR A 292 12.20 3.68 25.72
C TYR A 292 11.24 3.37 24.57
N GLY A 293 11.01 4.30 23.65
CA GLY A 293 10.25 4.07 22.43
C GLY A 293 10.89 3.02 21.52
N ILE A 294 12.23 3.05 21.36
CA ILE A 294 12.96 2.02 20.60
C ILE A 294 12.84 0.65 21.30
N ILE A 295 13.01 0.60 22.62
CA ILE A 295 12.85 -0.64 23.41
C ILE A 295 11.43 -1.19 23.25
N MET A 296 10.41 -0.34 23.30
CA MET A 296 9.01 -0.72 23.12
C MET A 296 8.79 -1.38 21.76
N VAL A 297 9.27 -0.76 20.68
CA VAL A 297 9.13 -1.30 19.31
C VAL A 297 9.85 -2.63 19.15
N VAL A 298 11.10 -2.72 19.62
CA VAL A 298 11.88 -3.97 19.54
C VAL A 298 11.20 -5.08 20.32
N SER A 299 10.74 -4.80 21.55
CA SER A 299 10.05 -5.76 22.39
C SER A 299 8.72 -6.21 21.77
N ALA A 300 7.95 -5.28 21.18
CA ALA A 300 6.71 -5.60 20.49
C ALA A 300 6.95 -6.54 19.30
N VAL A 301 7.99 -6.30 18.50
CA VAL A 301 8.37 -7.18 17.39
C VAL A 301 8.76 -8.57 17.91
N LEU A 302 9.53 -8.66 19.00
CA LEU A 302 9.91 -9.94 19.60
C LEU A 302 8.68 -10.70 20.13
N ILE A 303 7.74 -10.01 20.78
CA ILE A 303 6.49 -10.60 21.26
C ILE A 303 5.67 -11.11 20.08
N TYR A 304 5.52 -10.33 19.01
CA TYR A 304 4.82 -10.77 17.80
C TYR A 304 5.43 -12.06 17.23
N ILE A 305 6.75 -12.10 17.06
CA ILE A 305 7.46 -13.27 16.52
C ILE A 305 7.31 -14.48 17.45
N LEU A 306 7.43 -14.28 18.76
CA LEU A 306 7.27 -15.32 19.77
C LEU A 306 5.87 -15.94 19.70
N ILE A 307 4.82 -15.11 19.72
CA ILE A 307 3.44 -15.61 19.63
C ILE A 307 3.22 -16.33 18.29
N MET A 308 3.71 -15.79 17.18
CA MET A 308 3.64 -16.44 15.87
C MET A 308 4.33 -17.81 15.86
N PHE A 309 5.42 -17.99 16.60
CA PHE A 309 6.06 -19.29 16.78
C PHE A 309 5.22 -20.23 17.65
N LEU A 310 4.72 -19.75 18.80
CA LEU A 310 3.92 -20.54 19.75
C LEU A 310 2.63 -21.07 19.12
N ILE A 311 1.91 -20.26 18.34
CA ILE A 311 0.68 -20.67 17.65
C ILE A 311 0.95 -21.43 16.35
N ARG A 312 2.22 -21.78 16.06
CA ARG A 312 2.67 -22.44 14.83
C ARG A 312 2.23 -21.67 13.57
N GLY A 313 2.28 -20.34 13.65
CA GLY A 313 2.06 -19.42 12.55
C GLY A 313 3.29 -19.30 11.64
N ILE A 314 4.48 -19.49 12.21
CA ILE A 314 5.75 -19.66 11.48
C ILE A 314 6.28 -21.05 11.85
N LYS A 315 6.67 -21.86 10.86
CA LYS A 315 7.30 -23.16 11.08
C LYS A 315 8.82 -23.05 11.00
N LYS A 316 9.53 -24.01 11.60
CA LYS A 316 10.99 -24.12 11.45
C LYS A 316 11.42 -24.27 9.99
N GLU A 317 10.63 -24.99 9.19
CA GLU A 317 10.79 -25.15 7.73
C GLU A 317 10.77 -23.80 6.98
N ASP A 318 10.07 -22.78 7.50
CA ASP A 318 10.02 -21.45 6.88
C ASP A 318 11.36 -20.70 7.04
N PHE A 319 12.15 -21.00 8.08
CA PHE A 319 13.48 -20.44 8.27
C PHE A 319 14.52 -21.06 7.32
N GLU A 320 14.31 -22.28 6.84
CA GLU A 320 15.20 -22.91 5.85
C GLU A 320 15.08 -22.23 4.49
N LEU A 321 13.90 -21.70 4.15
CA LEU A 321 13.71 -20.91 2.93
C LEU A 321 14.45 -19.57 2.97
N LEU A 322 14.63 -18.97 4.15
CA LEU A 322 15.43 -17.75 4.30
C LEU A 322 16.93 -18.00 4.08
N LYS A 323 17.41 -19.22 4.33
CA LYS A 323 18.81 -19.60 4.07
C LYS A 323 19.11 -19.77 2.58
N LEU A 324 18.10 -20.00 1.74
CA LEU A 324 18.25 -20.14 0.28
C LEU A 324 18.41 -18.80 -0.46
N PHE A 325 18.21 -17.67 0.23
CA PHE A 325 18.43 -16.31 -0.30
C PHE A 325 19.77 -15.69 0.14
N LYS A 326 20.63 -16.48 0.79
CA LYS A 326 22.05 -16.13 1.06
C LYS A 326 22.94 -16.70 -0.03
#